data_AF-A0AA88XPW8-F1
#
_entry.id   AF-A0AA88XPW8-F1
#
_cell.length_a   1.000
_cell.length_b   1.000
_cell.length_c   1.000
_cell.angle_alpha   90.00
_cell.angle_beta   90.00
_cell.angle_gamma   90.00
#
_symmetry.space_group_name_H-M   'P 1'
#
loop_
_entity.id
_entity.type
_entity.pdbx_description
1 polymer ?
#
loop_
_entity_poly.entity_id
_entity_poly.type
_entity_poly.pdbx_seq_one_letter_code
_entity_poly.pdbx_strand_id
1 'polypeptide(L)'
;MILLHFLVQHYRLFPKSLGDVLTTYQVQELHLSQTQGVWRYDKWGYPPEDAAPGAELLVWFLPQASNIDKLWSDLVNALSGLFCSSLNFMDSKSTVIPRWTFRPAGLADEGYSLQSARVRYSALPKEIVCTENLTPWKKLLPCNSKDSECKSSAVELKQTLTLVYDPPTTNRNGKQDWNFRNTYSTSLSSQCPLASSSKIFVDMESANFAPFTLKPEPTRIETFRRVGEIKKYAVYDLKEVLGKQGKIDLTALYPGVMQFSDIVPPPVYASRYVTGYGLEKGGITCQIHNTLSENITVIYMETIPWFLRVYFNSLKVENNGATIKPFKIHYIPGKDRSQPYQLELVFRLRAQSTTKISLSFDRAFLKWTEYPPDANHGFYVNSAVISTILPTSVNNTAVQQHGSTIEDSMNDQSEQLFLRLHTESLLVSLPTPDFSMPYNVICLACTVVAIAFGSIHNLTTRRFQALDPSKQKKGILSKIKSKLFKSSNLENSKSDSSGKTESEADKSNQKDDLKDDNKDDKISNDTEPS
;
A
#
# COMPACT_ATOMS: atom_id res chain seq x y z
N MET A 1 -35.80 -28.52 -2.10
CA MET A 1 -35.58 -27.10 -1.82
C MET A 1 -34.80 -27.00 -0.52
N ILE A 2 -33.48 -27.21 -0.57
CA ILE A 2 -32.61 -27.21 0.60
C ILE A 2 -32.05 -25.79 0.72
N LEU A 3 -32.54 -25.04 1.71
CA LEU A 3 -32.05 -23.71 2.04
C LEU A 3 -30.60 -23.79 2.52
N LEU A 4 -29.67 -23.21 1.76
CA LEU A 4 -28.36 -22.79 2.24
C LEU A 4 -28.54 -21.59 3.20
N HIS A 5 -28.97 -21.87 4.42
CA HIS A 5 -29.03 -20.92 5.57
C HIS A 5 -27.80 -21.11 6.49
N PHE A 6 -26.64 -21.41 5.90
CA PHE A 6 -25.46 -21.97 6.60
C PHE A 6 -24.27 -21.01 6.74
N LEU A 7 -24.44 -19.70 6.55
CA LEU A 7 -23.32 -18.76 6.65
C LEU A 7 -23.11 -18.25 8.08
N VAL A 8 -22.72 -19.13 9.00
CA VAL A 8 -22.36 -18.79 10.41
C VAL A 8 -23.58 -18.60 11.32
N GLN A 9 -24.17 -19.71 11.78
CA GLN A 9 -25.17 -19.67 12.87
C GLN A 9 -24.53 -19.48 14.26
N HIS A 10 -23.20 -19.60 14.35
CA HIS A 10 -22.45 -19.59 15.61
C HIS A 10 -21.21 -18.69 15.52
N TYR A 11 -21.34 -17.42 15.89
CA TYR A 11 -20.23 -16.45 16.05
C TYR A 11 -19.38 -16.69 17.31
N ARG A 12 -19.41 -17.90 17.86
CA ARG A 12 -18.58 -18.26 19.02
C ARG A 12 -17.12 -18.46 18.61
N LEU A 13 -16.90 -18.98 17.39
CA LEU A 13 -15.58 -19.30 16.82
C LEU A 13 -15.15 -18.37 15.68
N PHE A 14 -16.05 -17.49 15.22
CA PHE A 14 -15.83 -16.60 14.08
C PHE A 14 -16.23 -15.18 14.46
N PRO A 15 -15.42 -14.15 14.13
CA PRO A 15 -15.72 -12.77 14.51
C PRO A 15 -17.02 -12.31 13.87
N LYS A 16 -17.98 -11.93 14.73
CA LYS A 16 -19.30 -11.44 14.31
C LYS A 16 -19.21 -10.29 13.32
N SER A 17 -18.30 -9.35 13.55
CA SER A 17 -18.09 -8.18 12.68
C SER A 17 -17.78 -8.57 11.23
N LEU A 18 -17.04 -9.66 11.01
CA LEU A 18 -16.76 -10.15 9.67
C LEU A 18 -17.88 -11.04 9.16
N GLY A 19 -18.46 -11.90 10.00
CA GLY A 19 -19.48 -12.84 9.57
C GLY A 19 -20.80 -12.17 9.19
N ASP A 20 -21.16 -11.07 9.86
CA ASP A 20 -22.28 -10.21 9.48
C ASP A 20 -22.05 -9.59 8.09
N VAL A 21 -20.82 -9.11 7.81
CA VAL A 21 -20.43 -8.55 6.50
C VAL A 21 -20.51 -9.61 5.40
N LEU A 22 -19.90 -10.79 5.61
CA LEU A 22 -19.91 -11.88 4.62
C LEU A 22 -21.32 -12.35 4.29
N THR A 23 -22.17 -12.48 5.32
CA THR A 23 -23.57 -12.93 5.14
C THR A 23 -24.41 -11.86 4.44
N THR A 24 -24.29 -10.60 4.87
CA THR A 24 -25.06 -9.48 4.31
C THR A 24 -24.76 -9.29 2.83
N TYR A 25 -23.49 -9.40 2.43
CA TYR A 25 -23.04 -9.18 1.06
C TYR A 25 -22.91 -10.47 0.25
N GLN A 26 -23.43 -11.60 0.76
CA GLN A 26 -23.49 -12.88 0.06
C GLN A 26 -22.13 -13.35 -0.46
N VAL A 27 -21.10 -13.23 0.38
CA VAL A 27 -19.73 -13.61 0.07
C VAL A 27 -19.50 -15.08 0.43
N GLN A 28 -18.93 -15.83 -0.51
CA GLN A 28 -18.47 -17.20 -0.29
C GLN A 28 -17.02 -17.23 0.20
N GLU A 29 -16.16 -16.43 -0.43
CA GLU A 29 -14.72 -16.40 -0.16
C GLU A 29 -14.18 -14.98 -0.33
N LEU A 30 -13.33 -14.56 0.59
CA LEU A 30 -12.76 -13.21 0.64
C LEU A 30 -11.28 -13.30 1.00
N HIS A 31 -10.45 -12.70 0.16
CA HIS A 31 -9.02 -12.49 0.42
C HIS A 31 -8.75 -11.01 0.45
N LEU A 32 -8.23 -10.52 1.58
CA LEU A 32 -7.79 -9.14 1.75
C LEU A 32 -6.33 -9.16 2.21
N SER A 33 -5.45 -8.55 1.42
CA SER A 33 -4.05 -8.35 1.80
C SER A 33 -3.72 -6.85 1.81
N GLN A 34 -2.80 -6.45 2.68
CA GLN A 34 -2.23 -5.11 2.73
C GLN A 34 -0.74 -5.23 2.97
N THR A 35 0.06 -4.79 2.00
CA THR A 35 1.51 -4.97 2.01
C THR A 35 2.21 -3.62 1.92
N GLN A 36 3.26 -3.44 2.73
CA GLN A 36 4.22 -2.35 2.56
C GLN A 36 5.51 -2.88 1.96
N GLY A 37 5.89 -2.39 0.78
CA GLY A 37 7.07 -2.85 0.03
C GLY A 37 6.75 -3.90 -1.03
N VAL A 38 7.80 -4.58 -1.51
CA VAL A 38 7.71 -5.57 -2.59
C VAL A 38 8.50 -6.82 -2.19
N TRP A 39 7.90 -7.99 -2.43
CA TRP A 39 8.59 -9.27 -2.27
C TRP A 39 9.55 -9.53 -3.44
N ARG A 40 10.84 -9.70 -3.13
CA ARG A 40 11.88 -9.97 -4.13
C ARG A 40 12.03 -11.46 -4.38
N TYR A 41 11.22 -12.02 -5.28
CA TYR A 41 11.23 -13.45 -5.58
C TYR A 41 12.61 -13.96 -6.03
N ASP A 42 13.36 -13.16 -6.78
CA ASP A 42 14.72 -13.47 -7.25
C ASP A 42 15.72 -13.70 -6.09
N LYS A 43 15.48 -13.11 -4.92
CA LYS A 43 16.37 -13.16 -3.76
C LYS A 43 15.83 -13.96 -2.60
N TRP A 44 14.53 -13.89 -2.34
CA TRP A 44 13.90 -14.44 -1.14
C TRP A 44 13.14 -15.74 -1.43
N GLY A 45 13.06 -16.16 -2.69
CA GLY A 45 12.23 -17.29 -3.10
C GLY A 45 10.75 -16.95 -3.03
N TYR A 46 9.90 -17.97 -2.86
CA TYR A 46 8.47 -17.79 -2.72
C TYR A 46 8.08 -17.55 -1.26
N PRO A 47 7.23 -16.54 -0.96
CA PRO A 47 6.76 -16.30 0.40
C PRO A 47 5.82 -17.42 0.86
N PRO A 48 5.66 -17.61 2.19
CA PRO A 48 4.67 -18.55 2.73
C PRO A 48 3.24 -18.27 2.26
N GLU A 49 2.88 -16.99 2.14
CA GLU A 49 1.65 -16.50 1.52
C GLU A 49 2.00 -15.37 0.56
N ASP A 50 1.50 -15.44 -0.67
CA ASP A 50 1.66 -14.37 -1.65
C ASP A 50 0.71 -13.19 -1.37
N ALA A 51 1.16 -11.98 -1.69
CA ALA A 51 0.36 -10.76 -1.58
C ALA A 51 0.85 -9.70 -2.57
N ALA A 52 -0.07 -8.94 -3.16
CA ALA A 52 0.28 -7.79 -3.98
C ALA A 52 0.90 -6.65 -3.16
N PRO A 53 1.69 -5.74 -3.80
CA PRO A 53 2.05 -4.47 -3.20
C PRO A 53 0.82 -3.58 -2.94
N GLY A 54 0.73 -2.98 -1.76
CA GLY A 54 -0.44 -2.21 -1.32
C GLY A 54 -1.62 -3.10 -0.92
N ALA A 55 -2.84 -2.61 -1.09
CA ALA A 55 -4.05 -3.35 -0.74
C ALA A 55 -4.57 -4.15 -1.93
N GLU A 56 -4.96 -5.40 -1.70
CA GLU A 56 -5.54 -6.30 -2.69
C GLU A 56 -6.80 -6.93 -2.13
N LEU A 57 -7.86 -6.97 -2.93
CA LEU A 57 -9.13 -7.58 -2.55
C LEU A 57 -9.61 -8.50 -3.67
N LEU A 58 -9.84 -9.76 -3.33
CA LEU A 58 -10.38 -10.79 -4.19
C LEU A 58 -11.58 -11.43 -3.51
N VAL A 59 -12.74 -11.41 -4.18
CA VAL A 59 -14.00 -11.86 -3.60
C VAL A 59 -14.73 -12.76 -4.59
N TRP A 60 -15.19 -13.91 -4.09
CA TRP A 60 -16.18 -14.75 -4.75
C TRP A 60 -17.54 -14.62 -4.07
N PHE A 61 -18.56 -14.31 -4.87
CA PHE A 61 -19.94 -14.21 -4.40
C PHE A 61 -20.70 -15.52 -4.55
N LEU A 62 -21.57 -15.81 -3.58
CA LEU A 62 -22.40 -17.00 -3.52
C LEU A 62 -23.21 -17.23 -4.81
N PRO A 63 -23.58 -18.48 -5.11
CA PRO A 63 -24.32 -18.78 -6.32
C PRO A 63 -25.70 -18.13 -6.45
N GLN A 64 -26.33 -17.81 -5.34
CA GLN A 64 -27.63 -17.14 -5.29
C GLN A 64 -27.52 -15.62 -5.36
N ALA A 65 -26.31 -15.06 -5.36
CA ALA A 65 -26.12 -13.62 -5.34
C ALA A 65 -26.58 -12.96 -6.64
N SER A 66 -27.34 -11.87 -6.49
CA SER A 66 -27.82 -11.03 -7.59
C SER A 66 -27.30 -9.61 -7.43
N ASN A 67 -27.16 -8.87 -8.53
CA ASN A 67 -26.60 -7.50 -8.52
C ASN A 67 -25.19 -7.42 -7.90
N ILE A 68 -24.28 -8.28 -8.39
CA ILE A 68 -22.91 -8.43 -7.86
C ILE A 68 -22.14 -7.12 -7.79
N ASP A 69 -22.30 -6.21 -8.76
CA ASP A 69 -21.59 -4.92 -8.75
C ASP A 69 -22.03 -4.00 -7.60
N LYS A 70 -23.33 -4.05 -7.24
CA LYS A 70 -23.83 -3.31 -6.08
C LYS A 70 -23.33 -3.95 -4.79
N LEU A 71 -23.41 -5.28 -4.67
CA LEU A 71 -22.89 -6.02 -3.51
C LEU A 71 -21.40 -5.75 -3.31
N TRP A 72 -20.62 -5.71 -4.39
CA TRP A 72 -19.21 -5.34 -4.37
C TRP A 72 -19.00 -3.92 -3.84
N SER A 73 -19.71 -2.93 -4.39
CA SER A 73 -19.60 -1.54 -3.93
C SER A 73 -19.93 -1.41 -2.43
N ASP A 74 -20.99 -2.06 -1.97
CA ASP A 74 -21.42 -1.98 -0.57
C ASP A 74 -20.45 -2.74 0.36
N LEU A 75 -19.96 -3.92 -0.08
CA LEU A 75 -18.96 -4.71 0.63
C LEU A 75 -17.66 -3.94 0.84
N VAL A 76 -17.13 -3.33 -0.22
CA VAL A 76 -15.88 -2.58 -0.18
C VAL A 76 -15.99 -1.38 0.77
N ASN A 77 -17.13 -0.68 0.79
CA ASN A 77 -17.40 0.39 1.76
C ASN A 77 -17.45 -0.15 3.21
N ALA A 78 -18.08 -1.31 3.43
CA ALA A 78 -18.13 -1.92 4.75
C ALA A 78 -16.73 -2.37 5.24
N LEU A 79 -15.93 -2.98 4.37
CA LEU A 79 -14.56 -3.40 4.68
C LEU A 79 -13.63 -2.20 4.93
N SER A 80 -13.80 -1.11 4.17
CA SER A 80 -13.10 0.16 4.39
C SER A 80 -13.32 0.67 5.82
N GLY A 81 -14.57 0.65 6.29
CA GLY A 81 -14.90 1.00 7.68
C GLY A 81 -14.36 0.00 8.71
N LEU A 82 -14.43 -1.30 8.41
CA LEU A 82 -13.98 -2.36 9.34
C LEU A 82 -12.47 -2.35 9.55
N PHE A 83 -11.69 -2.13 8.50
CA PHE A 83 -10.23 -2.15 8.52
C PHE A 83 -9.58 -0.77 8.58
N CYS A 84 -10.36 0.31 8.66
CA CYS A 84 -9.86 1.70 8.64
C CYS A 84 -8.94 1.96 7.44
N SER A 85 -9.36 1.52 6.25
CA SER A 85 -8.57 1.57 5.02
C SER A 85 -9.34 2.26 3.91
N SER A 86 -8.65 2.75 2.89
CA SER A 86 -9.25 3.44 1.75
C SER A 86 -9.82 2.48 0.68
N LEU A 87 -10.29 1.30 1.10
CA LEU A 87 -10.79 0.28 0.18
C LEU A 87 -11.96 0.79 -0.66
N ASN A 88 -12.74 1.76 -0.18
CA ASN A 88 -13.82 2.43 -0.90
C ASN A 88 -13.41 3.02 -2.27
N PHE A 89 -12.11 3.20 -2.55
CA PHE A 89 -11.60 3.55 -3.89
C PHE A 89 -11.48 2.36 -4.86
N MET A 90 -11.79 1.13 -4.44
CA MET A 90 -11.96 -0.05 -5.29
C MET A 90 -13.30 0.00 -6.04
N ASP A 91 -13.52 1.09 -6.77
CA ASP A 91 -14.72 1.36 -7.56
C ASP A 91 -14.64 0.68 -8.94
N SER A 92 -15.58 1.01 -9.83
CA SER A 92 -15.61 0.46 -11.18
C SER A 92 -14.36 0.81 -12.01
N LYS A 93 -13.60 1.85 -11.63
CA LYS A 93 -12.40 2.31 -12.36
C LYS A 93 -11.16 1.46 -12.07
N SER A 94 -11.19 0.64 -11.01
CA SER A 94 -10.08 -0.20 -10.58
C SER A 94 -10.47 -1.68 -10.41
N THR A 95 -11.76 -2.02 -10.50
CA THR A 95 -12.26 -3.40 -10.35
C THR A 95 -12.31 -4.13 -11.69
N VAL A 96 -11.91 -5.40 -11.69
CA VAL A 96 -11.93 -6.31 -12.85
C VAL A 96 -12.58 -7.65 -12.51
N ILE A 97 -12.86 -8.44 -13.55
CA ILE A 97 -13.56 -9.73 -13.46
C ILE A 97 -12.66 -10.81 -14.05
N PRO A 98 -11.73 -11.38 -13.25
CA PRO A 98 -10.75 -12.34 -13.74
C PRO A 98 -11.40 -13.66 -14.15
N ARG A 99 -10.90 -14.28 -15.24
CA ARG A 99 -11.45 -15.51 -15.79
C ARG A 99 -10.64 -16.76 -15.46
N TRP A 100 -9.32 -16.67 -15.42
CA TRP A 100 -8.45 -17.85 -15.32
C TRP A 100 -7.40 -17.76 -14.22
N THR A 101 -7.02 -16.55 -13.84
CA THR A 101 -5.85 -16.28 -12.99
C THR A 101 -6.03 -16.80 -11.56
N PHE A 102 -7.22 -16.66 -10.99
CA PHE A 102 -7.47 -17.03 -9.61
C PHE A 102 -8.16 -18.38 -9.49
N ARG A 103 -7.87 -19.08 -8.39
CA ARG A 103 -8.53 -20.32 -7.97
C ARG A 103 -9.01 -20.14 -6.53
N PRO A 104 -10.23 -20.61 -6.19
CA PRO A 104 -10.69 -20.69 -4.81
C PRO A 104 -9.71 -21.50 -3.96
N ALA A 105 -9.41 -21.04 -2.76
CA ALA A 105 -8.67 -21.78 -1.75
C ALA A 105 -9.61 -22.54 -0.80
N GLY A 106 -10.84 -22.03 -0.60
CA GLY A 106 -11.82 -22.64 0.30
C GLY A 106 -12.59 -23.81 -0.31
N LEU A 107 -13.51 -24.37 0.51
CA LEU A 107 -14.49 -25.35 0.04
C LEU A 107 -15.42 -24.71 -0.99
N ALA A 108 -15.27 -25.11 -2.25
CA ALA A 108 -16.15 -24.73 -3.35
C ALA A 108 -16.38 -25.94 -4.25
N ASP A 109 -17.60 -26.07 -4.78
CA ASP A 109 -17.94 -27.16 -5.70
C ASP A 109 -17.05 -27.15 -6.95
N GLU A 110 -16.79 -28.33 -7.50
CA GLU A 110 -16.09 -28.46 -8.77
C GLU A 110 -16.77 -27.63 -9.86
N GLY A 111 -16.03 -26.67 -10.41
CA GLY A 111 -16.54 -25.76 -11.44
C GLY A 111 -17.08 -24.43 -10.93
N TYR A 112 -17.10 -24.17 -9.61
CA TYR A 112 -17.42 -22.84 -9.06
C TYR A 112 -16.51 -21.74 -9.64
N SER A 113 -15.23 -22.07 -9.81
CA SER A 113 -14.23 -21.20 -10.45
C SER A 113 -14.45 -20.95 -11.94
N LEU A 114 -15.32 -21.72 -12.62
CA LEU A 114 -15.62 -21.52 -14.05
C LEU A 114 -16.54 -20.31 -14.28
N GLN A 115 -17.27 -19.87 -13.25
CA GLN A 115 -18.19 -18.74 -13.34
C GLN A 115 -17.51 -17.42 -12.95
N SER A 116 -16.64 -16.94 -13.85
CA SER A 116 -15.92 -15.65 -13.68
C SER A 116 -16.80 -14.46 -13.32
N ALA A 117 -18.07 -14.43 -13.74
CA ALA A 117 -19.01 -13.35 -13.46
C ALA A 117 -19.21 -13.06 -11.95
N ARG A 118 -18.92 -14.03 -11.08
CA ARG A 118 -19.06 -13.96 -9.62
C ARG A 118 -17.77 -13.59 -8.88
N VAL A 119 -16.71 -13.32 -9.61
CA VAL A 119 -15.44 -12.89 -9.04
C VAL A 119 -15.28 -11.40 -9.22
N ARG A 120 -14.82 -10.72 -8.18
CA ARG A 120 -14.35 -9.34 -8.28
C ARG A 120 -12.94 -9.29 -7.71
N TYR A 121 -12.07 -8.61 -8.45
CA TYR A 121 -10.68 -8.38 -8.08
C TYR A 121 -10.38 -6.89 -8.22
N SER A 122 -9.71 -6.31 -7.22
CA SER A 122 -9.16 -4.97 -7.31
C SER A 122 -7.92 -4.86 -6.43
N ALA A 123 -7.04 -3.92 -6.80
CA ALA A 123 -5.85 -3.60 -6.04
C ALA A 123 -5.63 -2.09 -6.01
N LEU A 124 -5.09 -1.60 -4.89
CA LEU A 124 -4.73 -0.21 -4.62
C LEU A 124 -3.28 -0.16 -4.11
N PRO A 125 -2.28 -0.01 -5.00
CA PRO A 125 -0.87 -0.03 -4.60
C PRO A 125 -0.47 1.09 -3.63
N LYS A 126 -1.23 2.18 -3.61
CA LYS A 126 -1.01 3.32 -2.70
C LYS A 126 -1.50 3.05 -1.27
N GLU A 127 -2.43 2.13 -1.10
CA GLU A 127 -3.00 1.77 0.20
C GLU A 127 -2.09 0.74 0.88
N ILE A 128 -1.07 1.22 1.60
CA ILE A 128 -0.14 0.37 2.35
C ILE A 128 -0.69 0.00 3.73
N VAL A 129 -0.10 -1.00 4.38
CA VAL A 129 -0.45 -1.35 5.76
C VAL A 129 -0.02 -0.25 6.74
N CYS A 130 -0.94 0.13 7.63
CA CYS A 130 -0.75 1.13 8.69
C CYS A 130 -1.13 0.54 10.07
N THR A 131 -0.71 1.20 11.15
CA THR A 131 -0.99 0.76 12.53
C THR A 131 -2.49 0.71 12.85
N GLU A 132 -3.24 1.57 12.19
CA GLU A 132 -4.69 1.71 12.25
C GLU A 132 -5.40 0.49 11.67
N ASN A 133 -4.78 -0.22 10.70
CA ASN A 133 -5.33 -1.44 10.12
C ASN A 133 -5.04 -2.68 10.99
N LEU A 134 -3.91 -2.69 11.71
CA LEU A 134 -3.51 -3.83 12.56
C LEU A 134 -4.42 -3.99 13.78
N THR A 135 -4.98 -2.90 14.30
CA THR A 135 -5.90 -2.92 15.44
C THR A 135 -7.19 -3.71 15.15
N PRO A 136 -7.95 -3.41 14.08
CA PRO A 136 -9.12 -4.22 13.70
C PRO A 136 -8.74 -5.63 13.27
N TRP A 137 -7.62 -5.83 12.57
CA TRP A 137 -7.13 -7.16 12.21
C TRP A 137 -6.93 -8.05 13.45
N LYS A 138 -6.28 -7.55 14.49
CA LYS A 138 -6.10 -8.27 15.76
C LYS A 138 -7.43 -8.57 16.47
N LYS A 139 -8.43 -7.69 16.34
CA LYS A 139 -9.76 -7.88 16.94
C LYS A 139 -10.58 -9.00 16.30
N LEU A 140 -10.17 -9.50 15.13
CA LEU A 140 -10.82 -10.63 14.46
C LEU A 140 -10.46 -11.99 15.09
N LEU A 141 -9.44 -12.04 15.96
CA LEU A 141 -9.11 -13.26 16.69
C LEU A 141 -10.33 -13.73 17.51
N PRO A 142 -10.68 -15.03 17.45
CA PRO A 142 -11.91 -15.53 18.06
C PRO A 142 -11.92 -15.36 19.59
N CYS A 143 -13.10 -15.44 20.19
CA CYS A 143 -13.27 -15.52 21.64
C CYS A 143 -13.44 -16.99 22.08
N ASN A 144 -13.11 -17.29 23.34
CA ASN A 144 -13.01 -18.63 23.90
C ASN A 144 -14.24 -19.53 23.68
N SER A 145 -14.20 -20.38 22.66
CA SER A 145 -15.13 -21.48 22.50
C SER A 145 -14.47 -22.60 21.69
N LYS A 146 -14.96 -23.83 21.87
CA LYS A 146 -14.55 -25.02 21.11
C LYS A 146 -15.79 -25.79 20.75
N ASP A 147 -15.87 -26.30 19.52
CA ASP A 147 -16.80 -27.36 19.16
C ASP A 147 -15.99 -28.67 19.12
N SER A 148 -16.25 -29.56 20.07
CA SER A 148 -15.55 -30.84 20.18
C SER A 148 -16.03 -31.88 19.17
N GLU A 149 -17.18 -31.69 18.53
CA GLU A 149 -17.76 -32.69 17.63
C GLU A 149 -17.38 -32.45 16.17
N CYS A 150 -17.17 -31.19 15.74
CA CYS A 150 -16.70 -30.79 14.41
C CYS A 150 -17.42 -31.52 13.24
N LYS A 151 -18.74 -31.73 13.36
CA LYS A 151 -19.54 -32.56 12.42
C LYS A 151 -20.01 -31.81 11.17
N SER A 152 -19.85 -30.50 11.10
CA SER A 152 -20.31 -29.65 9.98
C SER A 152 -19.20 -28.76 9.44
N SER A 153 -19.22 -28.48 8.13
CA SER A 153 -18.32 -27.52 7.49
C SER A 153 -18.35 -26.16 8.21
N ALA A 154 -17.18 -25.66 8.61
CA ALA A 154 -17.02 -24.39 9.29
C ALA A 154 -16.35 -23.37 8.35
N VAL A 155 -16.68 -22.09 8.54
CA VAL A 155 -15.97 -20.98 7.88
C VAL A 155 -14.58 -20.87 8.49
N GLU A 156 -13.56 -20.89 7.66
CA GLU A 156 -12.17 -20.68 8.07
C GLU A 156 -11.83 -19.20 8.07
N LEU A 157 -11.22 -18.71 9.15
CA LEU A 157 -10.55 -17.41 9.19
C LEU A 157 -9.05 -17.63 9.23
N LYS A 158 -8.38 -17.38 8.11
CA LYS A 158 -6.92 -17.41 8.01
C LYS A 158 -6.37 -15.99 8.16
N GLN A 159 -5.48 -15.80 9.12
CA GLN A 159 -4.79 -14.53 9.35
C GLN A 159 -3.28 -14.76 9.31
N THR A 160 -2.60 -14.13 8.36
CA THR A 160 -1.15 -14.23 8.20
C THR A 160 -0.52 -12.86 8.34
N LEU A 161 0.63 -12.79 9.01
CA LEU A 161 1.49 -11.60 9.08
C LEU A 161 2.90 -12.02 8.66
N THR A 162 3.38 -11.44 7.57
CA THR A 162 4.74 -11.69 7.06
C THR A 162 5.59 -10.45 7.27
N LEU A 163 6.78 -10.64 7.85
CA LEU A 163 7.72 -9.55 8.15
C LEU A 163 9.09 -9.93 7.60
N VAL A 164 9.76 -8.97 6.95
CA VAL A 164 11.11 -9.13 6.41
C VAL A 164 12.04 -8.19 7.17
N TYR A 165 13.09 -8.74 7.77
CA TYR A 165 14.10 -7.99 8.52
C TYR A 165 15.47 -8.13 7.84
N ASP A 166 16.31 -7.13 8.02
CA ASP A 166 17.72 -7.14 7.61
C ASP A 166 18.63 -6.99 8.84
N PRO A 167 18.90 -8.10 9.57
CA PRO A 167 19.68 -8.05 10.82
C PRO A 167 21.09 -7.46 10.68
N PRO A 168 21.90 -7.76 9.63
CA PRO A 168 23.24 -7.20 9.48
C PRO A 168 23.31 -5.67 9.50
N THR A 169 22.35 -5.00 8.86
CA THR A 169 22.28 -3.54 8.86
C THR A 169 21.75 -3.00 10.18
N THR A 170 20.81 -3.71 10.80
CA THR A 170 20.19 -3.32 12.08
C THR A 170 21.15 -3.45 13.27
N ASN A 171 21.95 -4.54 13.33
CA ASN A 171 22.84 -4.84 14.45
C ASN A 171 24.16 -4.05 14.43
N ARG A 172 24.50 -3.39 13.31
CA ARG A 172 25.74 -2.62 13.08
C ARG A 172 27.07 -3.39 13.25
N ASN A 173 27.01 -4.66 13.62
CA ASN A 173 28.16 -5.57 13.74
C ASN A 173 28.36 -6.41 12.46
N GLY A 174 27.49 -6.26 11.46
CA GLY A 174 27.49 -7.04 10.21
C GLY A 174 27.09 -8.51 10.38
N LYS A 175 26.72 -8.94 11.59
CA LYS A 175 26.28 -10.30 11.87
C LYS A 175 24.79 -10.46 11.64
N GLN A 176 24.40 -11.69 11.31
CA GLN A 176 23.00 -12.09 11.11
C GLN A 176 22.28 -12.45 12.41
N ASP A 177 22.85 -12.09 13.57
CA ASP A 177 22.27 -12.40 14.88
C ASP A 177 20.86 -11.83 15.00
N TRP A 178 19.92 -12.62 15.51
CA TRP A 178 18.57 -12.11 15.76
C TRP A 178 18.02 -12.69 17.05
N ASN A 179 17.16 -11.92 17.72
CA ASN A 179 16.39 -12.39 18.85
C ASN A 179 15.02 -11.70 18.88
N PHE A 180 14.07 -12.28 19.61
CA PHE A 180 12.70 -11.77 19.67
C PHE A 180 12.62 -10.36 20.25
N ARG A 181 13.46 -10.01 21.21
CA ARG A 181 13.47 -8.65 21.76
C ARG A 181 13.91 -7.61 20.73
N ASN A 182 14.89 -7.91 19.88
CA ASN A 182 15.38 -6.99 18.87
C ASN A 182 14.43 -6.94 17.66
N THR A 183 13.81 -8.06 17.27
CA THR A 183 12.91 -8.12 16.12
C THR A 183 11.49 -7.63 16.43
N TYR A 184 10.96 -7.99 17.61
CA TYR A 184 9.57 -7.74 18.01
C TYR A 184 9.44 -6.81 19.22
N SER A 185 10.55 -6.22 19.72
CA SER A 185 10.58 -5.38 20.93
C SER A 185 10.17 -6.08 22.23
N THR A 186 9.92 -7.40 22.21
CA THR A 186 9.40 -8.11 23.39
C THR A 186 9.87 -9.56 23.53
N SER A 187 9.89 -9.96 24.80
CA SER A 187 9.73 -11.33 25.31
C SER A 187 8.48 -12.03 24.79
N LEU A 188 8.50 -13.30 24.38
CA LEU A 188 7.27 -14.07 24.35
C LEU A 188 7.04 -14.70 25.73
N SER A 189 6.01 -14.24 26.45
CA SER A 189 5.70 -14.63 27.83
C SER A 189 4.43 -15.46 27.96
N SER A 190 3.66 -15.60 26.89
CA SER A 190 2.38 -16.33 26.91
C SER A 190 2.14 -17.01 25.58
N GLN A 191 1.41 -18.12 25.62
CA GLN A 191 0.86 -18.78 24.44
C GLN A 191 -0.53 -18.22 24.13
N CYS A 192 -1.02 -18.46 22.91
CA CYS A 192 -2.41 -18.18 22.60
C CYS A 192 -3.31 -19.13 23.41
N PRO A 193 -4.17 -18.64 24.33
CA PRO A 193 -4.98 -19.51 25.17
C PRO A 193 -6.06 -20.28 24.38
N LEU A 194 -6.37 -19.81 23.17
CA LEU A 194 -7.41 -20.37 22.31
C LEU A 194 -6.88 -21.42 21.32
N ALA A 195 -5.58 -21.40 21.05
CA ALA A 195 -5.01 -22.26 20.04
C ALA A 195 -4.90 -23.70 20.56
N SER A 196 -5.26 -24.67 19.72
CA SER A 196 -5.01 -26.10 19.98
C SER A 196 -3.52 -26.44 19.90
N SER A 197 -2.78 -25.70 19.07
CA SER A 197 -1.34 -25.82 18.84
C SER A 197 -0.70 -24.44 18.84
N SER A 198 0.47 -24.29 19.46
CA SER A 198 1.23 -23.04 19.50
C SER A 198 2.71 -23.38 19.42
N LYS A 199 3.25 -23.38 18.20
CA LYS A 199 4.62 -23.80 17.91
C LYS A 199 5.39 -22.69 17.19
N ILE A 200 6.69 -22.62 17.42
CA ILE A 200 7.63 -21.82 16.62
C ILE A 200 8.47 -22.80 15.80
N PHE A 201 8.59 -22.51 14.50
CA PHE A 201 9.46 -23.23 13.59
C PHE A 201 10.62 -22.32 13.18
N VAL A 202 11.85 -22.82 13.31
CA VAL A 202 13.04 -22.15 12.78
C VAL A 202 13.66 -23.07 11.74
N ASP A 203 13.76 -22.58 10.50
CA ASP A 203 14.45 -23.29 9.43
C ASP A 203 15.95 -23.38 9.76
N MET A 204 16.49 -24.59 9.75
CA MET A 204 17.89 -24.87 10.04
C MET A 204 18.72 -25.09 8.77
N GLU A 205 18.15 -24.97 7.57
CA GLU A 205 18.84 -25.18 6.31
C GLU A 205 20.00 -24.18 6.11
N SER A 206 19.81 -22.93 6.55
CA SER A 206 20.89 -21.93 6.51
C SER A 206 22.10 -22.33 7.35
N ALA A 207 21.95 -23.22 8.35
CA ALA A 207 23.08 -23.71 9.16
C ALA A 207 24.09 -24.51 8.33
N ASN A 208 23.68 -25.07 7.18
CA ASN A 208 24.56 -25.80 6.27
C ASN A 208 25.59 -24.87 5.59
N PHE A 209 25.21 -23.61 5.34
CA PHE A 209 26.04 -22.62 4.65
C PHE A 209 26.60 -21.56 5.60
N ALA A 210 25.82 -21.17 6.61
CA ALA A 210 26.16 -20.20 7.64
C ALA A 210 25.77 -20.78 9.02
N PRO A 211 26.69 -21.47 9.71
CA PRO A 211 26.38 -22.14 10.97
C PRO A 211 25.90 -21.13 12.00
N PHE A 212 24.82 -21.46 12.71
CA PHE A 212 24.30 -20.65 13.80
C PHE A 212 23.88 -21.55 14.97
N THR A 213 23.79 -20.96 16.15
CA THR A 213 23.36 -21.64 17.37
C THR A 213 22.08 -21.01 17.89
N LEU A 214 21.13 -21.83 18.32
CA LEU A 214 19.86 -21.38 18.88
C LEU A 214 19.90 -21.42 20.40
N LYS A 215 19.37 -20.37 21.03
CA LYS A 215 19.19 -20.30 22.49
C LYS A 215 17.80 -19.78 22.81
N PRO A 216 17.01 -20.43 23.68
CA PRO A 216 17.27 -21.73 24.31
C PRO A 216 17.29 -22.89 23.29
N GLU A 217 17.70 -24.09 23.73
CA GLU A 217 17.66 -25.30 22.88
C GLU A 217 16.21 -25.63 22.45
N PRO A 218 15.99 -26.13 21.22
CA PRO A 218 14.67 -26.48 20.74
C PRO A 218 14.05 -27.63 21.53
N THR A 219 12.71 -27.66 21.61
CA THR A 219 11.96 -28.77 22.20
C THR A 219 12.29 -30.08 21.47
N ARG A 220 12.34 -30.01 20.13
CA ARG A 220 12.73 -31.11 19.26
C ARG A 220 13.18 -30.57 17.90
N ILE A 221 13.89 -31.41 17.15
CA ILE A 221 14.25 -31.14 15.76
C ILE A 221 13.40 -32.07 14.89
N GLU A 222 12.57 -31.48 14.03
CA GLU A 222 11.76 -32.23 13.06
C GLU A 222 12.41 -32.15 11.69
N THR A 223 12.30 -33.25 10.95
CA THR A 223 12.84 -33.35 9.60
C THR A 223 11.70 -33.68 8.66
N PHE A 224 11.47 -32.79 7.70
CA PHE A 224 10.41 -32.90 6.72
C PHE A 224 10.99 -33.28 5.38
N ARG A 225 10.41 -34.30 4.75
CA ARG A 225 10.79 -34.72 3.40
C ARG A 225 9.74 -34.22 2.43
N ARG A 226 10.15 -33.41 1.46
CA ARG A 226 9.30 -32.92 0.37
C ARG A 226 9.99 -33.22 -0.96
N VAL A 227 9.40 -34.11 -1.76
CA VAL A 227 9.84 -34.42 -3.13
C VAL A 227 11.37 -34.55 -3.27
N GLY A 228 11.98 -35.33 -2.38
CA GLY A 228 13.44 -35.61 -2.37
C GLY A 228 14.31 -34.62 -1.60
N GLU A 229 13.81 -33.45 -1.20
CA GLU A 229 14.50 -32.55 -0.28
C GLU A 229 14.19 -32.89 1.18
N ILE A 230 15.20 -32.70 2.04
CA ILE A 230 15.11 -32.94 3.48
C ILE A 230 15.35 -31.62 4.19
N LYS A 231 14.27 -31.00 4.69
CA LYS A 231 14.34 -29.77 5.49
C LYS A 231 14.34 -30.09 6.98
N LYS A 232 15.21 -29.42 7.73
CA LYS A 232 15.31 -29.57 9.18
C LYS A 232 14.79 -28.31 9.85
N TYR A 233 13.83 -28.48 10.75
CA TYR A 233 13.28 -27.38 11.54
C TYR A 233 13.52 -27.62 13.03
N ALA A 234 13.99 -26.58 13.71
CA ALA A 234 13.97 -26.52 15.16
C ALA A 234 12.55 -26.12 15.60
N VAL A 235 11.89 -27.00 16.37
CA VAL A 235 10.51 -26.83 16.81
C VAL A 235 10.49 -26.50 18.30
N TYR A 236 9.83 -25.39 18.64
CA TYR A 236 9.58 -24.98 20.02
C TYR A 236 8.09 -25.10 20.31
N ASP A 237 7.71 -26.01 21.19
CA ASP A 237 6.34 -26.08 21.72
C ASP A 237 6.19 -25.05 22.85
N LEU A 238 5.40 -24.01 22.61
CA LEU A 238 5.26 -22.90 23.55
C LEU A 238 4.67 -23.35 24.89
N LYS A 239 3.85 -24.40 24.91
CA LYS A 239 3.27 -24.93 26.15
C LYS A 239 4.34 -25.52 27.05
N GLU A 240 5.30 -26.24 26.47
CA GLU A 240 6.40 -26.84 27.20
C GLU A 240 7.46 -25.82 27.61
N VAL A 241 7.85 -24.94 26.68
CA VAL A 241 8.93 -23.97 26.93
C VAL A 241 8.51 -22.92 27.96
N LEU A 242 7.31 -22.34 27.80
CA LEU A 242 6.80 -21.36 28.77
C LEU A 242 6.47 -22.01 30.12
N GLY A 243 6.07 -23.28 30.15
CA GLY A 243 5.86 -24.02 31.41
C GLY A 243 7.15 -24.20 32.23
N LYS A 244 8.32 -24.27 31.57
CA LYS A 244 9.63 -24.41 32.24
C LYS A 244 10.28 -23.08 32.61
N GLN A 245 10.22 -22.08 31.72
CA GLN A 245 11.01 -20.85 31.82
C GLN A 245 10.16 -19.58 32.05
N GLY A 246 8.83 -19.66 31.91
CA GLY A 246 7.90 -18.53 32.03
C GLY A 246 7.95 -17.51 30.88
N LYS A 247 9.07 -17.43 30.16
CA LYS A 247 9.30 -16.53 29.04
C LYS A 247 10.36 -17.13 28.11
N ILE A 248 10.20 -16.94 26.81
CA ILE A 248 11.16 -17.34 25.77
C ILE A 248 11.59 -16.11 24.98
N ASP A 249 12.91 -15.89 24.89
CA ASP A 249 13.55 -14.89 24.03
C ASP A 249 14.46 -15.66 23.07
N LEU A 250 13.84 -16.19 22.00
CA LEU A 250 14.53 -17.06 21.06
C LEU A 250 15.59 -16.25 20.31
N THR A 251 16.83 -16.74 20.39
CA THR A 251 18.01 -16.08 19.85
C THR A 251 18.74 -17.01 18.91
N ALA A 252 19.07 -16.52 17.70
CA ALA A 252 20.02 -17.16 16.80
C ALA A 252 21.34 -16.37 16.80
N LEU A 253 22.44 -17.07 17.07
CA LEU A 253 23.79 -16.51 17.13
C LEU A 253 24.65 -17.08 16.00
N TYR A 254 25.14 -16.19 15.14
CA TYR A 254 26.05 -16.46 14.05
C TYR A 254 27.49 -16.12 14.49
N PRO A 255 28.45 -17.04 14.32
CA PRO A 255 29.82 -16.82 14.77
C PRO A 255 30.53 -15.72 13.96
N GLY A 256 30.27 -15.66 12.65
CA GLY A 256 30.88 -14.73 11.70
C GLY A 256 29.97 -13.62 11.18
N VAL A 257 30.58 -12.66 10.47
CA VAL A 257 29.88 -11.62 9.70
C VAL A 257 29.20 -12.25 8.48
N MET A 258 28.05 -11.69 8.05
CA MET A 258 27.36 -12.13 6.84
C MET A 258 28.30 -12.04 5.63
N GLN A 259 28.43 -13.15 4.90
CA GLN A 259 29.01 -13.15 3.55
C GLN A 259 27.88 -13.29 2.55
N PHE A 260 27.81 -12.34 1.60
CA PHE A 260 26.83 -12.40 0.52
C PHE A 260 27.33 -13.40 -0.53
N SER A 261 26.51 -14.41 -0.84
CA SER A 261 26.75 -15.35 -1.94
C SER A 261 25.77 -15.09 -3.08
N ASP A 262 26.09 -15.62 -4.26
CA ASP A 262 25.13 -15.68 -5.36
C ASP A 262 23.93 -16.53 -4.94
N ILE A 263 22.74 -15.91 -4.95
CA ILE A 263 21.49 -16.58 -4.62
C ILE A 263 20.99 -17.28 -5.89
N VAL A 264 20.71 -18.58 -5.77
CA VAL A 264 20.07 -19.32 -6.85
C VAL A 264 18.61 -18.88 -6.93
N PRO A 265 18.16 -18.27 -8.04
CA PRO A 265 16.78 -17.80 -8.15
C PRO A 265 15.81 -18.97 -8.23
N PRO A 266 14.53 -18.77 -7.83
CA PRO A 266 13.53 -19.83 -7.88
C PRO A 266 13.17 -20.24 -9.32
N PRO A 267 12.43 -21.36 -9.49
CA PRO A 267 11.99 -21.85 -10.80
C PRO A 267 11.40 -20.79 -11.74
N VAL A 268 10.60 -19.87 -11.18
CA VAL A 268 9.93 -18.80 -11.91
C VAL A 268 9.98 -17.53 -11.08
N TYR A 269 10.36 -16.43 -11.71
CA TYR A 269 10.25 -15.10 -11.13
C TYR A 269 10.02 -14.09 -12.24
N ALA A 270 9.55 -12.90 -11.86
CA ALA A 270 9.23 -11.86 -12.82
C ALA A 270 9.64 -10.48 -12.30
N SER A 271 9.91 -9.57 -13.25
CA SER A 271 10.14 -8.16 -13.00
C SER A 271 9.38 -7.32 -14.01
N ARG A 272 8.90 -6.16 -13.59
CA ARG A 272 8.05 -5.28 -14.38
C ARG A 272 8.53 -3.83 -14.26
N TYR A 273 8.56 -3.12 -15.39
CA TYR A 273 9.03 -1.74 -15.45
C TYR A 273 8.32 -0.93 -16.55
N VAL A 274 8.32 0.39 -16.38
CA VAL A 274 7.83 1.34 -17.38
C VAL A 274 8.94 1.61 -18.40
N THR A 275 8.55 1.75 -19.66
CA THR A 275 9.41 2.06 -20.80
C THR A 275 8.91 3.32 -21.53
N GLY A 276 9.78 3.93 -22.34
CA GLY A 276 9.48 5.15 -23.09
C GLY A 276 10.04 6.42 -22.43
N TYR A 277 9.91 7.55 -23.12
CA TYR A 277 10.42 8.85 -22.70
C TYR A 277 9.36 9.93 -22.86
N GLY A 278 9.49 11.01 -22.10
CA GLY A 278 8.54 12.12 -22.10
C GLY A 278 7.22 11.81 -21.38
N LEU A 279 6.27 12.75 -21.51
CA LEU A 279 4.98 12.74 -20.83
C LEU A 279 3.79 12.44 -21.75
N GLU A 280 4.05 12.03 -22.99
CA GLU A 280 3.00 11.67 -23.96
C GLU A 280 2.88 10.15 -24.09
N LYS A 281 3.96 9.50 -24.56
CA LYS A 281 3.98 8.06 -24.88
C LYS A 281 4.82 7.26 -23.89
N GLY A 282 4.44 6.00 -23.69
CA GLY A 282 5.15 5.08 -22.82
C GLY A 282 4.84 3.64 -23.18
N GLY A 283 5.32 2.72 -22.35
CA GLY A 283 4.97 1.32 -22.44
C GLY A 283 5.20 0.61 -21.12
N ILE A 284 4.53 -0.52 -20.94
CA ILE A 284 4.74 -1.45 -19.82
C ILE A 284 5.48 -2.65 -20.38
N THR A 285 6.55 -3.06 -19.71
CA THR A 285 7.26 -4.30 -20.01
C THR A 285 7.31 -5.17 -18.77
N CYS A 286 6.93 -6.43 -18.91
CA CYS A 286 7.13 -7.47 -17.91
C CYS A 286 8.10 -8.53 -18.47
N GLN A 287 9.10 -8.91 -17.68
CA GLN A 287 10.03 -10.00 -17.96
C GLN A 287 9.73 -11.15 -17.01
N ILE A 288 9.47 -12.33 -17.55
CA ILE A 288 9.21 -13.55 -16.78
C ILE A 288 10.30 -14.56 -17.11
N HIS A 289 10.98 -15.02 -16.08
CA HIS A 289 12.10 -15.95 -16.18
C HIS A 289 11.63 -17.36 -15.82
N ASN A 290 12.03 -18.35 -16.62
CA ASN A 290 11.85 -19.76 -16.32
C ASN A 290 13.24 -20.42 -16.25
N THR A 291 13.64 -20.86 -15.06
CA THR A 291 14.95 -21.49 -14.84
C THR A 291 14.90 -23.02 -14.99
N LEU A 292 13.69 -23.60 -15.11
CA LEU A 292 13.51 -25.03 -15.33
C LEU A 292 13.97 -25.46 -16.73
N SER A 293 14.38 -26.72 -16.84
CA SER A 293 14.68 -27.39 -18.12
C SER A 293 13.45 -27.74 -18.94
N GLU A 294 12.25 -27.47 -18.42
CA GLU A 294 10.98 -27.77 -19.06
C GLU A 294 10.17 -26.51 -19.39
N ASN A 295 9.31 -26.64 -20.40
CA ASN A 295 8.42 -25.57 -20.80
C ASN A 295 7.15 -25.58 -19.94
N ILE A 296 6.88 -24.49 -19.23
CA ILE A 296 5.71 -24.34 -18.33
C ILE A 296 4.64 -23.44 -18.94
N THR A 297 3.37 -23.71 -18.62
CA THR A 297 2.24 -22.87 -19.09
C THR A 297 1.87 -21.90 -17.98
N VAL A 298 1.82 -20.61 -18.32
CA VAL A 298 1.50 -19.54 -17.37
C VAL A 298 0.28 -18.75 -17.80
N ILE A 299 -0.42 -18.22 -16.81
CA ILE A 299 -1.50 -17.26 -16.95
C ILE A 299 -0.95 -15.91 -16.49
N TYR A 300 -0.95 -14.92 -17.36
CA TYR A 300 -0.53 -13.56 -17.07
C TYR A 300 -1.76 -12.65 -17.06
N MET A 301 -2.02 -11.99 -15.93
CA MET A 301 -3.08 -11.01 -15.78
C MET A 301 -2.51 -9.62 -15.52
N GLU A 302 -3.04 -8.63 -16.22
CA GLU A 302 -2.70 -7.25 -16.06
C GLU A 302 -3.96 -6.38 -15.97
N THR A 303 -3.99 -5.51 -14.96
CA THR A 303 -5.02 -4.49 -14.77
C THR A 303 -4.38 -3.13 -14.93
N ILE A 304 -4.72 -2.43 -16.02
CA ILE A 304 -4.12 -1.12 -16.35
C ILE A 304 -5.20 -0.03 -16.19
N PRO A 305 -4.96 1.02 -15.39
CA PRO A 305 -5.91 2.12 -15.24
C PRO A 305 -6.25 2.80 -16.56
N TRP A 306 -7.48 3.31 -16.66
CA TRP A 306 -8.00 3.97 -17.86
C TRP A 306 -7.17 5.18 -18.34
N PHE A 307 -6.42 5.82 -17.44
CA PHE A 307 -5.58 6.98 -17.77
C PHE A 307 -4.30 6.61 -18.54
N LEU A 308 -3.98 5.32 -18.65
CA LEU A 308 -2.98 4.81 -19.57
C LEU A 308 -3.72 4.17 -20.74
N ARG A 309 -3.77 4.88 -21.87
CA ARG A 309 -4.50 4.44 -23.06
C ARG A 309 -3.67 3.40 -23.81
N VAL A 310 -3.96 2.13 -23.55
CA VAL A 310 -3.20 1.00 -24.08
C VAL A 310 -3.67 0.62 -25.48
N TYR A 311 -2.71 0.33 -26.36
CA TYR A 311 -2.95 -0.16 -27.72
C TYR A 311 -2.84 -1.67 -27.78
N PHE A 312 -3.94 -2.40 -27.92
CA PHE A 312 -3.90 -3.87 -27.98
C PHE A 312 -3.04 -4.41 -29.13
N ASN A 313 -3.01 -3.73 -30.29
CA ASN A 313 -2.16 -4.07 -31.43
C ASN A 313 -0.66 -3.93 -31.15
N SER A 314 -0.28 -3.24 -30.07
CA SER A 314 1.12 -3.13 -29.64
C SER A 314 1.57 -4.29 -28.74
N LEU A 315 0.65 -5.18 -28.34
CA LEU A 315 0.95 -6.34 -27.50
C LEU A 315 1.98 -7.24 -28.20
N LYS A 316 3.14 -7.42 -27.56
CA LYS A 316 4.16 -8.36 -27.99
C LYS A 316 4.50 -9.29 -26.84
N VAL A 317 4.49 -10.59 -27.11
CA VAL A 317 5.02 -11.62 -26.22
C VAL A 317 6.20 -12.23 -26.95
N GLU A 318 7.41 -12.02 -26.46
CA GLU A 318 8.66 -12.36 -27.15
C GLU A 318 9.57 -13.16 -26.24
N ASN A 319 10.30 -14.12 -26.81
CA ASN A 319 11.29 -14.91 -26.11
C ASN A 319 12.54 -14.99 -26.98
N ASN A 320 13.66 -14.43 -26.51
CA ASN A 320 14.90 -14.30 -27.27
C ASN A 320 14.68 -13.72 -28.69
N GLY A 321 13.82 -12.72 -28.82
CA GLY A 321 13.47 -12.06 -30.09
C GLY A 321 12.43 -12.79 -30.96
N ALA A 322 12.03 -14.02 -30.60
CA ALA A 322 10.97 -14.74 -31.30
C ALA A 322 9.60 -14.47 -30.66
N THR A 323 8.61 -14.08 -31.47
CA THR A 323 7.24 -13.84 -30.99
C THR A 323 6.55 -15.17 -30.62
N ILE A 324 6.03 -15.23 -29.40
CA ILE A 324 5.18 -16.32 -28.90
C ILE A 324 3.72 -15.92 -29.13
N LYS A 325 2.95 -16.79 -29.78
CA LYS A 325 1.50 -16.64 -29.89
C LYS A 325 0.83 -17.19 -28.62
N PRO A 326 0.08 -16.39 -27.85
CA PRO A 326 -0.69 -16.91 -26.73
C PRO A 326 -1.77 -17.90 -27.19
N PHE A 327 -2.03 -18.92 -26.39
CA PHE A 327 -3.08 -19.92 -26.62
C PHE A 327 -4.48 -19.32 -26.41
N LYS A 328 -4.62 -18.48 -25.39
CA LYS A 328 -5.86 -17.75 -25.08
C LYS A 328 -5.53 -16.31 -24.73
N ILE A 329 -6.40 -15.41 -25.18
CA ILE A 329 -6.34 -13.99 -24.89
C ILE A 329 -7.73 -13.56 -24.45
N HIS A 330 -7.81 -12.94 -23.27
CA HIS A 330 -8.99 -12.23 -22.83
C HIS A 330 -8.61 -10.77 -22.62
N TYR A 331 -9.18 -9.90 -23.43
CA TYR A 331 -8.92 -8.46 -23.35
C TYR A 331 -10.24 -7.72 -23.21
N ILE A 332 -10.32 -6.87 -22.19
CA ILE A 332 -11.42 -5.91 -22.01
C ILE A 332 -10.82 -4.51 -22.14
N PRO A 333 -11.26 -3.70 -23.11
CA PRO A 333 -10.76 -2.34 -23.28
C PRO A 333 -11.21 -1.46 -22.11
N GLY A 334 -10.33 -0.59 -21.66
CA GLY A 334 -10.63 0.44 -20.69
C GLY A 334 -11.56 1.50 -21.26
N LYS A 335 -12.27 2.17 -20.34
CA LYS A 335 -13.17 3.29 -20.65
C LYS A 335 -12.82 4.44 -19.70
N ASP A 336 -12.57 5.61 -20.27
CA ASP A 336 -12.18 6.80 -19.53
C ASP A 336 -13.10 7.03 -18.31
N ARG A 337 -12.49 7.09 -17.12
CA ARG A 337 -13.15 7.37 -15.83
C ARG A 337 -14.22 6.36 -15.41
N SER A 338 -14.36 5.22 -16.09
CA SER A 338 -15.39 4.24 -15.72
C SER A 338 -14.85 2.83 -15.52
N GLN A 339 -13.83 2.42 -16.26
CA GLN A 339 -13.38 1.02 -16.27
C GLN A 339 -11.90 0.90 -16.66
N PRO A 340 -11.10 0.06 -15.96
CA PRO A 340 -9.71 -0.20 -16.35
C PRO A 340 -9.64 -1.13 -17.58
N TYR A 341 -8.45 -1.21 -18.17
CA TYR A 341 -8.12 -2.27 -19.11
C TYR A 341 -7.83 -3.56 -18.33
N GLN A 342 -8.38 -4.67 -18.81
CA GLN A 342 -8.09 -6.01 -18.28
C GLN A 342 -7.49 -6.85 -19.39
N LEU A 343 -6.35 -7.49 -19.12
CA LEU A 343 -5.70 -8.42 -20.03
C LEU A 343 -5.36 -9.71 -19.30
N GLU A 344 -5.83 -10.85 -19.80
CA GLU A 344 -5.39 -12.18 -19.40
C GLU A 344 -4.83 -12.94 -20.60
N LEU A 345 -3.62 -13.47 -20.48
CA LEU A 345 -2.92 -14.23 -21.50
C LEU A 345 -2.57 -15.61 -20.98
N VAL A 346 -2.81 -16.64 -21.77
CA VAL A 346 -2.33 -18.00 -21.50
C VAL A 346 -1.30 -18.36 -22.55
N PHE A 347 -0.06 -18.59 -22.16
CA PHE A 347 1.03 -18.91 -23.08
C PHE A 347 2.08 -19.78 -22.39
N ARG A 348 3.02 -20.31 -23.19
CA ARG A 348 4.07 -21.20 -22.70
C ARG A 348 5.39 -20.45 -22.53
N LEU A 349 5.95 -20.49 -21.33
CA LEU A 349 7.34 -20.11 -21.08
C LEU A 349 8.24 -21.24 -21.55
N ARG A 350 9.28 -20.92 -22.32
CA ARG A 350 10.27 -21.91 -22.73
C ARG A 350 11.23 -22.23 -21.57
N ALA A 351 11.77 -23.43 -21.57
CA ALA A 351 12.82 -23.86 -20.67
C ALA A 351 14.02 -22.89 -20.68
N GLN A 352 14.61 -22.63 -19.52
CA GLN A 352 15.83 -21.84 -19.34
C GLN A 352 15.84 -20.54 -20.15
N SER A 353 14.74 -19.78 -20.06
CA SER A 353 14.53 -18.62 -20.94
C SER A 353 13.85 -17.47 -20.22
N THR A 354 13.96 -16.28 -20.83
CA THR A 354 13.26 -15.07 -20.38
C THR A 354 12.25 -14.67 -21.44
N THR A 355 10.98 -14.59 -21.05
CA THR A 355 9.90 -14.13 -21.92
C THR A 355 9.53 -12.70 -21.54
N LYS A 356 9.52 -11.82 -22.54
CA LYS A 356 9.18 -10.41 -22.43
C LYS A 356 7.76 -10.17 -22.96
N ILE A 357 6.91 -9.59 -22.14
CA ILE A 357 5.60 -9.08 -22.53
C ILE A 357 5.71 -7.56 -22.58
N SER A 358 5.32 -6.93 -23.69
CA SER A 358 5.31 -5.48 -23.82
C SER A 358 4.02 -4.95 -24.41
N LEU A 359 3.60 -3.79 -23.90
CA LEU A 359 2.42 -3.02 -24.33
C LEU A 359 2.78 -1.54 -24.35
N SER A 360 2.43 -0.85 -25.43
CA SER A 360 2.56 0.60 -25.52
C SER A 360 1.28 1.29 -25.03
N PHE A 361 1.45 2.45 -24.39
CA PHE A 361 0.33 3.29 -23.96
C PHE A 361 0.62 4.78 -24.18
N ASP A 362 -0.45 5.56 -24.30
CA ASP A 362 -0.40 7.01 -24.21
C ASP A 362 -0.96 7.48 -22.88
N ARG A 363 -0.44 8.59 -22.34
CA ARG A 363 -0.91 9.17 -21.09
C ARG A 363 -2.13 10.07 -21.36
N ALA A 364 -3.21 9.85 -20.63
CA ALA A 364 -4.39 10.69 -20.71
C ALA A 364 -4.18 12.04 -20.00
N PHE A 365 -4.83 13.09 -20.49
CA PHE A 365 -4.96 14.34 -19.76
C PHE A 365 -6.00 14.20 -18.66
N LEU A 366 -5.56 14.38 -17.42
CA LEU A 366 -6.43 14.40 -16.26
C LEU A 366 -6.92 15.83 -15.98
N LYS A 367 -8.09 15.94 -15.36
CA LYS A 367 -8.57 17.20 -14.80
C LYS A 367 -7.73 17.54 -13.57
N TRP A 368 -7.59 18.82 -13.24
CA TRP A 368 -6.83 19.24 -12.05
C TRP A 368 -7.37 18.60 -10.75
N THR A 369 -8.67 18.36 -10.66
CA THR A 369 -9.33 17.68 -9.52
C THR A 369 -9.04 16.17 -9.43
N GLU A 370 -8.46 15.57 -10.47
CA GLU A 370 -8.14 14.14 -10.54
C GLU A 370 -6.70 13.86 -10.09
N TYR A 371 -5.89 14.91 -9.89
CA TYR A 371 -4.56 14.74 -9.31
C TYR A 371 -4.63 14.53 -7.81
N PRO A 372 -3.77 13.66 -7.26
CA PRO A 372 -3.54 13.66 -5.82
C PRO A 372 -2.99 15.02 -5.37
N PRO A 373 -3.07 15.36 -4.07
CA PRO A 373 -2.54 16.61 -3.53
C PRO A 373 -1.07 16.89 -3.91
N ASP A 374 -0.27 15.83 -4.02
CA ASP A 374 1.06 15.88 -4.62
C ASP A 374 1.02 15.31 -6.05
N ALA A 375 0.85 16.20 -7.02
CA ALA A 375 0.80 15.84 -8.43
C ALA A 375 2.16 15.35 -8.99
N ASN A 376 3.28 15.73 -8.35
CA ASN A 376 4.63 15.42 -8.83
C ASN A 376 5.07 13.99 -8.45
N HIS A 377 4.47 13.39 -7.42
CA HIS A 377 4.73 12.01 -7.03
C HIS A 377 4.43 11.00 -8.15
N GLY A 378 3.41 11.28 -8.97
CA GLY A 378 2.94 10.38 -10.02
C GLY A 378 1.84 9.42 -9.59
N PHE A 379 1.45 8.55 -10.50
CA PHE A 379 0.29 7.66 -10.37
C PHE A 379 0.74 6.20 -10.34
N TYR A 380 0.17 5.44 -9.39
CA TYR A 380 0.44 4.02 -9.29
C TYR A 380 -0.37 3.22 -10.32
N VAL A 381 0.25 2.17 -10.83
CA VAL A 381 -0.35 1.13 -11.67
C VAL A 381 -0.22 -0.19 -10.93
N ASN A 382 -1.33 -0.93 -10.87
CA ASN A 382 -1.42 -2.23 -10.21
C ASN A 382 -0.34 -3.20 -10.71
N SER A 383 0.10 -4.10 -9.84
CA SER A 383 0.96 -5.21 -10.21
C SER A 383 0.25 -6.14 -11.20
N ALA A 384 1.03 -6.76 -12.08
CA ALA A 384 0.58 -7.92 -12.85
C ALA A 384 0.62 -9.18 -11.98
N VAL A 385 -0.34 -10.06 -12.18
CA VAL A 385 -0.48 -11.35 -11.47
C VAL A 385 -0.10 -12.47 -12.44
N ILE A 386 0.81 -13.34 -12.02
CA ILE A 386 1.24 -14.51 -12.78
C ILE A 386 0.79 -15.74 -12.01
N SER A 387 0.10 -16.66 -12.66
CA SER A 387 -0.34 -17.92 -12.07
C SER A 387 0.12 -19.09 -12.92
N THR A 388 0.70 -20.11 -12.28
CA THR A 388 1.23 -21.30 -12.95
C THR A 388 1.13 -22.52 -12.05
N ILE A 389 1.20 -23.70 -12.65
CA ILE A 389 1.46 -24.94 -11.91
C ILE A 389 2.93 -25.27 -12.16
N LEU A 390 3.73 -25.28 -11.10
CA LEU A 390 5.10 -25.75 -11.17
C LEU A 390 5.12 -27.28 -11.16
N PRO A 391 5.93 -27.91 -12.03
CA PRO A 391 6.13 -29.37 -12.03
C PRO A 391 7.01 -29.84 -10.86
N THR A 392 7.47 -28.92 -10.02
CA THR A 392 8.31 -29.19 -8.86
C THR A 392 7.87 -28.31 -7.70
N SER A 393 7.80 -28.89 -6.50
CA SER A 393 7.52 -28.21 -5.23
C SER A 393 8.78 -28.03 -4.36
N VAL A 394 9.95 -28.25 -4.95
CA VAL A 394 11.29 -28.11 -4.35
C VAL A 394 11.55 -26.65 -3.93
N ASN A 395 12.19 -26.45 -2.78
CA ASN A 395 12.54 -25.14 -2.21
C ASN A 395 11.39 -24.13 -2.10
N ASN A 396 10.20 -24.60 -1.74
CA ASN A 396 9.04 -23.75 -1.48
C ASN A 396 8.56 -23.84 -0.02
N THR A 397 8.22 -22.68 0.55
CA THR A 397 7.59 -22.54 1.87
C THR A 397 6.12 -22.13 1.79
N ALA A 398 5.58 -21.93 0.58
CA ALA A 398 4.19 -21.54 0.40
C ALA A 398 3.22 -22.64 0.83
N VAL A 399 2.15 -22.23 1.51
CA VAL A 399 1.06 -23.12 1.88
C VAL A 399 0.25 -23.44 0.63
N GLN A 400 0.02 -24.73 0.37
CA GLN A 400 -0.81 -25.17 -0.76
C GLN A 400 -2.27 -24.73 -0.57
N GLN A 401 -3.05 -24.72 -1.66
CA GLN A 401 -4.47 -24.34 -1.63
C GLN A 401 -5.32 -25.16 -0.66
N HIS A 402 -4.92 -26.41 -0.38
CA HIS A 402 -5.64 -27.31 0.53
C HIS A 402 -5.09 -27.30 1.96
N GLY A 403 -4.02 -26.54 2.23
CA GLY A 403 -3.39 -26.44 3.54
C GLY A 403 -3.84 -25.19 4.28
N SER A 404 -4.03 -25.32 5.59
CA SER A 404 -4.43 -24.21 6.47
C SER A 404 -3.27 -23.72 7.32
N THR A 405 -2.35 -24.63 7.67
CA THR A 405 -1.22 -24.37 8.58
C THR A 405 0.12 -24.50 7.87
N ILE A 406 1.16 -23.89 8.45
CA ILE A 406 2.52 -24.06 7.94
C ILE A 406 2.98 -25.53 8.03
N GLU A 407 2.50 -26.29 9.01
CA GLU A 407 2.78 -27.73 9.14
C GLU A 407 2.23 -28.53 7.95
N ASP A 408 1.06 -28.15 7.42
CA ASP A 408 0.48 -28.76 6.21
C ASP A 408 1.40 -28.55 5.00
N SER A 409 1.99 -27.35 4.89
CA SER A 409 2.96 -27.04 3.82
C SER A 409 4.24 -27.87 3.93
N MET A 410 4.66 -28.20 5.16
CA MET A 410 5.88 -28.98 5.43
C MET A 410 5.67 -30.49 5.20
N ASN A 411 4.47 -31.00 5.44
CA ASN A 411 4.11 -32.42 5.23
C ASN A 411 3.59 -32.72 3.82
N ASP A 412 3.35 -31.70 3.00
CA ASP A 412 2.84 -31.85 1.64
C ASP A 412 3.76 -32.70 0.75
N GLN A 413 3.20 -33.77 0.18
CA GLN A 413 3.89 -34.68 -0.75
C GLN A 413 3.54 -34.40 -2.22
N SER A 414 2.81 -33.32 -2.51
CA SER A 414 2.43 -32.97 -3.87
C SER A 414 3.66 -32.69 -4.73
N GLU A 415 3.76 -33.38 -5.87
CA GLU A 415 4.81 -33.16 -6.86
C GLU A 415 4.65 -31.80 -7.58
N GLN A 416 3.40 -31.33 -7.67
CA GLN A 416 3.03 -30.08 -8.31
C GLN A 416 2.65 -29.03 -7.29
N LEU A 417 2.88 -27.77 -7.65
CA LEU A 417 2.58 -26.62 -6.81
C LEU A 417 1.86 -25.56 -7.63
N PHE A 418 0.68 -25.13 -7.18
CA PHE A 418 0.07 -23.93 -7.71
C PHE A 418 0.83 -22.71 -7.16
N LEU A 419 1.37 -21.90 -8.06
CA LEU A 419 2.12 -20.70 -7.73
C LEU A 419 1.38 -19.48 -8.24
N ARG A 420 1.21 -18.49 -7.36
CA ARG A 420 0.81 -17.13 -7.72
C ARG A 420 1.94 -16.17 -7.38
N LEU A 421 2.26 -15.27 -8.31
CA LEU A 421 3.26 -14.24 -8.17
C LEU A 421 2.66 -12.88 -8.50
N HIS A 422 3.07 -11.87 -7.75
CA HIS A 422 2.75 -10.47 -8.04
C HIS A 422 4.03 -9.73 -8.44
N THR A 423 3.98 -9.04 -9.56
CA THR A 423 5.08 -8.17 -10.00
C THR A 423 5.07 -6.84 -9.24
N GLU A 424 6.01 -5.96 -9.55
CA GLU A 424 6.10 -4.62 -8.98
C GLU A 424 4.91 -3.74 -9.42
N SER A 425 4.42 -2.91 -8.49
CA SER A 425 3.56 -1.78 -8.85
C SER A 425 4.38 -0.72 -9.57
N LEU A 426 3.87 -0.17 -10.67
CA LEU A 426 4.59 0.87 -11.41
C LEU A 426 4.18 2.25 -10.92
N LEU A 427 5.13 3.18 -10.98
CA LEU A 427 4.88 4.59 -10.76
C LEU A 427 5.04 5.32 -12.10
N VAL A 428 3.97 5.95 -12.58
CA VAL A 428 3.93 6.65 -13.87
C VAL A 428 3.67 8.12 -13.62
N SER A 429 4.58 8.97 -14.10
CA SER A 429 4.33 10.41 -14.16
C SER A 429 3.34 10.72 -15.28
N LEU A 430 2.32 11.51 -14.96
CA LEU A 430 1.34 12.05 -15.92
C LEU A 430 1.64 13.55 -16.15
N PRO A 431 1.28 14.12 -17.30
CA PRO A 431 1.50 15.55 -17.56
C PRO A 431 0.80 16.40 -16.51
N THR A 432 1.55 17.03 -15.61
CA THR A 432 0.97 17.83 -14.52
C THR A 432 0.45 19.17 -15.06
N PRO A 433 -0.78 19.58 -14.71
CA PRO A 433 -1.30 20.88 -15.11
C PRO A 433 -0.60 21.99 -14.33
N ASP A 434 -0.60 23.20 -14.89
CA ASP A 434 -0.11 24.38 -14.18
C ASP A 434 -1.10 24.78 -13.05
N PHE A 435 -0.74 24.48 -11.80
CA PHE A 435 -1.54 24.82 -10.63
C PHE A 435 -1.48 26.31 -10.25
N SER A 436 -0.60 27.11 -10.87
CA SER A 436 -0.47 28.53 -10.56
C SER A 436 -1.65 29.35 -11.07
N MET A 437 -2.25 28.98 -12.20
CA MET A 437 -3.36 29.72 -12.79
C MET A 437 -4.62 29.69 -11.89
N PRO A 438 -5.12 28.53 -11.42
CA PRO A 438 -6.23 28.50 -10.46
C PRO A 438 -5.91 29.23 -9.15
N TYR A 439 -4.68 29.10 -8.63
CA TYR A 439 -4.27 29.77 -7.40
C TYR A 439 -4.35 31.30 -7.53
N ASN A 440 -3.81 31.85 -8.61
CA ASN A 440 -3.85 33.27 -8.88
C ASN A 440 -5.29 33.80 -9.01
N VAL A 441 -6.17 33.03 -9.67
CA VAL A 441 -7.59 33.39 -9.80
C VAL A 441 -8.31 33.34 -8.45
N ILE A 442 -8.05 32.32 -7.61
CA ILE A 442 -8.64 32.21 -6.27
C ILE A 442 -8.18 33.37 -5.38
N CYS A 443 -6.88 33.71 -5.40
CA CYS A 443 -6.34 34.85 -4.66
C CYS A 443 -6.99 36.17 -5.10
N LEU A 444 -7.17 36.38 -6.41
CA LEU A 444 -7.83 37.57 -6.93
C LEU A 444 -9.32 37.61 -6.54
N ALA A 445 -10.06 36.51 -6.68
CA ALA A 445 -11.46 36.46 -6.29
C ALA A 445 -11.63 36.68 -4.77
N CYS A 446 -10.79 36.05 -3.94
CA CYS A 446 -10.79 36.20 -2.50
C CYS A 446 -10.50 37.64 -2.07
N THR A 447 -9.52 38.30 -2.68
CA THR A 447 -9.20 39.71 -2.40
C THR A 447 -10.36 40.64 -2.78
N VAL A 448 -11.01 40.43 -3.93
CA VAL A 448 -12.21 41.19 -4.32
C VAL A 448 -13.34 40.98 -3.32
N VAL A 449 -13.62 39.73 -2.93
CA VAL A 449 -14.64 39.41 -1.93
C VAL A 449 -14.32 40.02 -0.56
N ALA A 450 -13.06 39.98 -0.13
CA ALA A 450 -12.62 40.55 1.15
C ALA A 450 -12.79 42.08 1.16
N ILE A 451 -12.46 42.76 0.06
CA ILE A 451 -12.65 44.21 -0.07
C ILE A 451 -14.14 44.56 -0.10
N ALA A 452 -14.94 43.83 -0.87
CA ALA A 452 -16.38 44.04 -0.96
C ALA A 452 -17.06 43.79 0.41
N PHE A 453 -16.76 42.66 1.05
CA PHE A 453 -17.29 42.36 2.37
C PHE A 453 -16.83 43.38 3.41
N GLY A 454 -15.54 43.72 3.44
CA GLY A 454 -14.99 44.69 4.38
C GLY A 454 -15.64 46.07 4.22
N SER A 455 -15.81 46.54 2.99
CA SER A 455 -16.48 47.83 2.73
C SER A 455 -17.96 47.82 3.10
N ILE A 456 -18.72 46.78 2.72
CA ILE A 456 -20.14 46.63 3.06
C ILE A 456 -20.32 46.49 4.58
N HIS A 457 -19.52 45.66 5.23
CA HIS A 457 -19.57 45.47 6.68
C HIS A 457 -19.27 46.79 7.40
N ASN A 458 -18.26 47.53 6.97
CA ASN A 458 -17.89 48.80 7.58
C ASN A 458 -18.98 49.87 7.40
N LEU A 459 -19.62 49.94 6.23
CA LEU A 459 -20.74 50.85 5.96
C LEU A 459 -21.99 50.52 6.78
N THR A 460 -22.29 49.23 6.96
CA THR A 460 -23.51 48.78 7.64
C THR A 460 -23.36 48.75 9.17
N THR A 461 -22.15 48.60 9.69
CA THR A 461 -21.90 48.49 11.14
C THR A 461 -21.30 49.75 11.77
N ARG A 462 -20.68 50.66 11.00
CA ARG A 462 -20.22 51.94 11.57
C ARG A 462 -21.40 52.80 11.98
N ARG A 463 -21.48 53.08 13.28
CA ARG A 463 -22.32 54.15 13.81
C ARG A 463 -21.59 55.48 13.66
N PHE A 464 -22.04 56.31 12.71
CA PHE A 464 -21.59 57.69 12.60
C PHE A 464 -22.17 58.50 13.76
N GLN A 465 -21.34 58.90 14.72
CA GLN A 465 -21.74 59.82 15.79
C GLN A 465 -21.47 61.25 15.32
N ALA A 466 -22.53 62.04 15.12
CA ALA A 466 -22.39 63.46 14.85
C ALA A 466 -21.81 64.14 16.10
N LEU A 467 -20.60 64.69 15.97
CA LEU A 467 -20.02 65.56 16.99
C LEU A 467 -20.59 66.97 16.79
N ASP A 468 -21.25 67.50 17.82
CA ASP A 468 -21.70 68.89 17.84
C ASP A 468 -20.54 69.85 17.54
N PRO A 469 -20.65 70.74 16.53
CA PRO A 469 -19.60 71.73 16.23
C PRO A 469 -19.36 72.70 17.41
N SER A 470 -20.32 72.84 18.33
CA SER A 470 -20.22 73.63 19.57
C SER A 470 -19.47 72.93 20.71
N LYS A 471 -19.13 71.64 20.57
CA LYS A 471 -18.26 70.86 21.48
C LYS A 471 -16.94 70.45 20.84
N GLN A 472 -16.43 71.21 19.87
CA GLN A 472 -15.04 71.05 19.44
C GLN A 472 -14.08 71.39 20.61
N LYS A 473 -13.65 70.36 21.33
CA LYS A 473 -12.38 70.43 22.06
C LYS A 473 -11.30 70.71 21.01
N LYS A 474 -10.81 71.95 20.98
CA LYS A 474 -9.67 72.37 20.14
C LYS A 474 -8.54 71.36 20.31
N GLY A 475 -8.32 70.53 19.29
CA GLY A 475 -7.22 69.57 19.26
C GLY A 475 -5.88 70.29 19.42
N ILE A 476 -4.93 69.61 20.05
CA ILE A 476 -3.60 70.12 20.43
C ILE A 476 -2.88 70.81 19.24
N LEU A 477 -3.08 70.31 18.01
CA LEU A 477 -2.57 70.86 16.76
C LEU A 477 -3.04 72.29 16.43
N SER A 478 -4.26 72.68 16.83
CA SER A 478 -4.79 74.04 16.58
C SER A 478 -4.19 75.10 17.52
N LYS A 479 -3.84 74.72 18.75
CA LYS A 479 -3.14 75.59 19.71
C LYS A 479 -1.70 75.87 19.27
N ILE A 480 -1.05 74.89 18.63
CA ILE A 480 0.33 75.01 18.13
C ILE A 480 0.38 75.94 16.90
N LYS A 481 -0.54 75.80 15.93
CA LYS A 481 -0.61 76.72 14.77
C LYS A 481 -0.87 78.17 15.17
N SER A 482 -1.68 78.43 16.19
CA SER A 482 -1.94 79.81 16.67
C SER A 482 -0.76 80.48 17.37
N LYS A 483 0.24 79.72 17.82
CA LYS A 483 1.49 80.25 18.39
C LYS A 483 2.56 80.46 17.32
N LEU A 484 2.61 79.64 16.28
CA LEU A 484 3.58 79.76 15.18
C LEU A 484 3.25 80.92 14.20
N PHE A 485 1.97 81.17 13.90
CA PHE A 485 1.57 82.25 12.98
C PHE A 485 1.61 83.66 13.58
N LYS A 486 1.96 83.81 14.87
CA LYS A 486 2.19 85.10 15.51
C LYS A 486 3.65 85.57 15.41
N SER A 487 4.50 84.81 14.71
CA SER A 487 5.96 85.00 14.68
C SER A 487 6.57 85.24 13.28
N SER A 488 5.79 85.43 12.22
CA SER A 488 6.35 85.70 10.89
C SER A 488 5.60 86.83 10.18
N ASN A 489 5.96 88.06 10.53
CA ASN A 489 5.74 89.24 9.69
C ASN A 489 7.11 89.86 9.47
N LEU A 490 7.79 89.50 8.37
CA LEU A 490 8.86 90.27 7.73
C LEU A 490 9.26 89.60 6.40
N GLU A 491 8.90 90.32 5.33
CA GLU A 491 9.60 90.49 4.04
C GLU A 491 9.76 89.28 3.10
N ASN A 492 9.12 89.31 1.91
CA ASN A 492 9.58 89.89 0.63
C ASN A 492 10.83 89.17 0.08
N SER A 493 10.99 88.79 -1.20
CA SER A 493 10.32 89.11 -2.46
C SER A 493 11.03 88.36 -3.61
N LYS A 494 10.30 88.04 -4.71
CA LYS A 494 10.74 87.95 -6.15
C LYS A 494 11.92 87.01 -6.52
N SER A 495 12.05 86.35 -7.68
CA SER A 495 11.45 86.36 -9.02
C SER A 495 12.03 85.16 -9.83
N ASP A 496 11.27 84.65 -10.83
CA ASP A 496 11.65 84.14 -12.19
C ASP A 496 12.91 83.26 -12.38
N SER A 497 13.03 82.23 -13.25
CA SER A 497 12.29 81.76 -14.43
C SER A 497 12.81 80.38 -14.86
N SER A 498 11.93 79.54 -15.41
CA SER A 498 12.07 78.53 -16.49
C SER A 498 13.35 77.69 -16.68
N GLY A 499 13.18 76.36 -16.68
CA GLY A 499 14.03 75.39 -17.37
C GLY A 499 13.63 73.93 -17.09
N LYS A 500 13.03 73.23 -18.07
CA LYS A 500 12.86 71.77 -18.12
C LYS A 500 14.26 71.10 -18.14
N THR A 501 14.56 69.88 -17.69
CA THR A 501 13.84 68.61 -17.54
C THR A 501 14.71 67.68 -16.66
N GLU A 502 14.09 66.65 -16.09
CA GLU A 502 14.67 65.37 -15.60
C GLU A 502 15.20 65.25 -14.15
N SER A 503 14.68 64.20 -13.51
CA SER A 503 15.20 63.39 -12.39
C SER A 503 14.99 63.86 -10.93
N GLU A 504 13.97 63.26 -10.29
CA GLU A 504 13.89 62.92 -8.86
C GLU A 504 13.41 61.46 -8.83
N ALA A 505 14.03 60.44 -8.25
CA ALA A 505 14.84 60.35 -7.04
C ALA A 505 14.22 61.11 -5.88
N ASP A 506 13.37 60.43 -5.09
CA ASP A 506 13.64 60.49 -3.66
C ASP A 506 13.28 59.24 -2.88
N LYS A 507 14.20 58.92 -1.98
CA LYS A 507 14.11 57.87 -0.96
C LYS A 507 13.44 58.44 0.29
N SER A 508 12.96 57.49 1.09
CA SER A 508 12.95 57.50 2.57
C SER A 508 11.91 58.36 3.31
N ASN A 509 11.07 57.67 4.10
CA ASN A 509 11.00 57.76 5.57
C ASN A 509 9.95 56.74 6.05
N GLN A 510 10.38 55.55 6.50
CA GLN A 510 10.71 55.18 7.89
C GLN A 510 9.55 55.27 8.90
N LYS A 511 9.27 54.09 9.51
CA LYS A 511 8.97 53.85 10.94
C LYS A 511 7.57 54.27 11.43
N ASP A 512 6.87 53.53 12.30
CA ASP A 512 7.22 52.35 13.09
C ASP A 512 5.91 51.73 13.69
N ASP A 513 6.08 50.53 14.25
CA ASP A 513 5.37 49.93 15.39
C ASP A 513 4.05 49.16 15.19
N LEU A 514 4.17 47.83 15.32
CA LEU A 514 3.45 47.09 16.36
C LEU A 514 4.32 45.92 16.88
N LYS A 515 4.80 46.16 18.10
CA LYS A 515 5.30 45.26 19.15
C LYS A 515 4.79 43.81 19.10
N ASP A 516 5.69 42.87 19.35
CA ASP A 516 5.42 41.80 20.32
C ASP A 516 6.64 41.64 21.22
N ASP A 517 6.36 41.54 22.51
CA ASP A 517 7.31 41.63 23.62
C ASP A 517 8.12 40.33 23.80
N ASN A 518 9.40 40.55 24.14
CA ASN A 518 10.34 39.61 24.72
C ASN A 518 9.80 38.87 25.95
N LYS A 519 10.30 37.65 26.15
CA LYS A 519 11.22 37.29 27.27
C LYS A 519 11.56 35.80 27.20
N ASP A 520 12.80 35.45 26.85
CA ASP A 520 14.00 35.42 27.71
C ASP A 520 14.09 34.11 28.51
N ASP A 521 15.09 33.28 28.18
CA ASP A 521 16.28 33.05 29.02
C ASP A 521 16.98 31.75 28.53
N LYS A 522 18.15 31.86 27.88
CA LYS A 522 19.53 31.79 28.41
C LYS A 522 20.12 30.37 28.44
N ILE A 523 21.18 30.13 27.65
CA ILE A 523 22.59 29.88 28.07
C ILE A 523 22.75 28.47 28.70
N SER A 524 23.61 27.55 28.26
CA SER A 524 25.04 27.63 27.88
C SER A 524 25.47 26.37 27.11
N ASN A 525 26.38 26.54 26.14
CA ASN A 525 27.34 25.51 25.74
C ASN A 525 28.55 25.61 26.68
N ASP A 526 29.06 24.47 27.14
CA ASP A 526 30.44 24.31 27.57
C ASP A 526 30.96 22.94 27.11
N THR A 527 32.21 22.94 26.70
CA THR A 527 32.93 21.87 26.00
C THR A 527 33.89 21.15 26.96
N GLU A 528 33.83 19.81 26.98
CA GLU A 528 34.92 18.82 27.23
C GLU A 528 35.67 18.79 28.60
N PRO A 529 36.48 17.74 28.93
CA PRO A 529 36.52 16.33 28.49
C PRO A 529 36.66 15.31 29.65
N SER A 530 36.34 14.02 29.43
CA SER A 530 37.09 12.80 29.84
C SER A 530 36.45 11.54 29.27
#